data_AF-A0A0L8FI25-F1
#
_entry.id   AF-A0A0L8FI25-F1
#
_cell.length_a   1.000
_cell.length_b   1.000
_cell.length_c   1.000
_cell.angle_alpha   90.00
_cell.angle_beta   90.00
_cell.angle_gamma   90.00
#
_symmetry.space_group_name_H-M   'P 1'
#
loop_
_entity.id
_entity.type
_entity.pdbx_description
1 polymer ?
#
loop_
_entity_poly.entity_id
_entity_poly.type
_entity_poly.pdbx_seq_one_letter_code
_entity_poly.pdbx_strand_id
1 'polypeptide(L)'
;MGRWLEISCFLLFLFYFSSQDSVYDSRKLDLVFLIHTSTQISDRSFELVKTFLKNLLRDSDIDSGDVRVGIAFYDSNPNILFNLPQYKTKVDLIGAIDAIPSSYRSDEANLARGLKVAKQIMLSSSNDQRPDVPNAVVVITDGTSSFDSNEIHSAAVDLKSIAYIFGVGIGIGTFGEMARIVTEPANVNYFGIVAIERLHEVEPQLTEQIMACEYTAGKGNAAVPIFDILDRSSSDSGSSSGSGSGSDSGSISGSISGSISGSISISGSISGSSN
;
A
#
# COMPACT_ATOMS: atom_id res chain seq x y z
N MET A 1 6.25 53.19 4.16
CA MET A 1 7.02 51.93 4.30
C MET A 1 6.15 50.66 4.29
N GLY A 2 4.86 50.69 3.91
CA GLY A 2 3.96 49.54 4.04
C GLY A 2 3.61 48.76 2.75
N ARG A 3 4.04 49.19 1.56
CA ARG A 3 3.67 48.52 0.28
C ARG A 3 4.60 47.37 -0.13
N TRP A 4 5.75 47.23 0.53
CA TRP A 4 6.77 46.23 0.17
C TRP A 4 6.54 44.88 0.87
N LEU A 5 5.87 44.87 2.04
CA LEU A 5 5.54 43.62 2.74
C LEU A 5 4.42 42.83 2.04
N GLU A 6 3.41 43.50 1.50
CA GLU A 6 2.29 42.81 0.83
C GLU A 6 2.70 42.17 -0.49
N ILE A 7 3.60 42.80 -1.26
CA ILE A 7 4.14 42.23 -2.50
C ILE A 7 5.04 41.03 -2.16
N SER A 8 5.77 41.07 -1.04
CA SER A 8 6.57 39.93 -0.56
C SER A 8 5.69 38.74 -0.16
N CYS A 9 4.57 38.97 0.53
CA CYS A 9 3.61 37.92 0.86
C CYS A 9 2.90 37.38 -0.39
N PHE A 10 2.56 38.22 -1.37
CA PHE A 10 1.93 37.76 -2.61
C PHE A 10 2.91 37.00 -3.51
N LEU A 11 4.19 37.41 -3.56
CA LEU A 11 5.22 36.68 -4.28
C LEU A 11 5.62 35.39 -3.56
N LEU A 12 5.64 35.34 -2.23
CA LEU A 12 5.79 34.09 -1.47
C LEU A 12 4.55 33.20 -1.59
N PHE A 13 3.34 33.76 -1.64
CA PHE A 13 2.11 32.99 -1.90
C PHE A 13 2.09 32.47 -3.33
N LEU A 14 2.51 33.25 -4.32
CA LEU A 14 2.67 32.78 -5.69
C LEU A 14 3.85 31.81 -5.82
N PHE A 15 4.95 31.95 -5.10
CA PHE A 15 6.03 30.94 -5.11
C PHE A 15 5.60 29.65 -4.38
N TYR A 16 4.79 29.76 -3.33
CA TYR A 16 4.19 28.63 -2.60
C TYR A 16 3.10 27.93 -3.45
N PHE A 17 2.33 28.70 -4.23
CA PHE A 17 1.34 28.17 -5.18
C PHE A 17 2.02 27.61 -6.44
N SER A 18 3.11 28.22 -6.91
CA SER A 18 3.96 27.71 -8.00
C SER A 18 4.77 26.49 -7.58
N SER A 19 5.00 26.27 -6.28
CA SER A 19 5.49 24.97 -5.79
C SER A 19 4.40 23.89 -5.70
N GLN A 20 3.15 24.22 -6.04
CA GLN A 20 2.08 23.27 -6.37
C GLN A 20 1.83 23.16 -7.87
N ASP A 21 2.74 23.66 -8.71
CA ASP A 21 2.88 23.08 -10.04
C ASP A 21 3.58 21.73 -9.84
N SER A 22 2.79 20.70 -9.61
CA SER A 22 3.26 19.33 -9.76
C SER A 22 3.90 19.26 -11.14
N VAL A 23 5.23 19.24 -11.18
CA VAL A 23 5.95 18.60 -12.26
C VAL A 23 5.38 17.18 -12.26
N TYR A 24 4.34 16.95 -13.07
CA TYR A 24 3.91 15.64 -13.50
C TYR A 24 5.09 15.10 -14.33
N ASP A 25 6.15 14.74 -13.64
CA ASP A 25 7.12 13.80 -14.14
C ASP A 25 6.30 12.53 -14.36
N SER A 26 6.01 12.21 -15.61
CA SER A 26 5.21 11.05 -15.97
C SER A 26 6.02 9.81 -15.60
N ARG A 27 5.87 9.42 -14.33
CA ARG A 27 6.60 8.28 -13.77
C ARG A 27 6.12 7.02 -14.47
N LYS A 28 7.06 6.38 -15.15
CA LYS A 28 6.81 5.07 -15.76
C LYS A 28 6.55 4.06 -14.65
N LEU A 29 5.56 3.19 -14.86
CA LEU A 29 5.20 2.13 -13.91
C LEU A 29 4.58 0.93 -14.62
N ASP A 30 4.99 -0.28 -14.27
CA ASP A 30 4.28 -1.52 -14.60
C ASP A 30 3.48 -1.95 -13.36
N LEU A 31 2.15 -1.84 -13.41
CA LEU A 31 1.25 -2.07 -12.28
C LEU A 31 0.40 -3.33 -12.51
N VAL A 32 0.46 -4.26 -11.57
CA VAL A 32 -0.35 -5.48 -11.58
C VAL A 32 -1.33 -5.47 -10.41
N PHE A 33 -2.60 -5.71 -10.68
CA PHE A 33 -3.59 -6.02 -9.65
C PHE A 33 -3.79 -7.52 -9.54
N LEU A 34 -3.57 -8.05 -8.34
CA LEU A 34 -3.94 -9.41 -7.96
C LEU A 34 -5.18 -9.35 -7.07
N ILE A 35 -6.30 -9.85 -7.56
CA ILE A 35 -7.60 -9.64 -6.93
C ILE A 35 -8.19 -10.97 -6.48
N HIS A 36 -8.62 -11.03 -5.24
CA HIS A 36 -9.50 -12.06 -4.73
C HIS A 36 -10.71 -11.41 -4.07
N THR A 37 -11.86 -11.98 -4.35
CA THR A 37 -13.13 -11.59 -3.73
C THR A 37 -13.95 -12.87 -3.57
N SER A 38 -14.44 -13.14 -2.37
CA SER A 38 -15.29 -14.28 -2.06
C SER A 38 -16.63 -14.24 -2.81
N THR A 39 -17.29 -15.39 -2.95
CA THR A 39 -18.64 -15.42 -3.54
C THR A 39 -19.70 -14.77 -2.64
N GLN A 40 -19.36 -14.49 -1.37
CA GLN A 40 -20.23 -13.80 -0.41
C GLN A 40 -20.37 -12.30 -0.72
N ILE A 41 -19.42 -11.72 -1.47
CA ILE A 41 -19.52 -10.34 -1.95
C ILE A 41 -20.63 -10.26 -3.00
N SER A 42 -21.63 -9.41 -2.75
CA SER A 42 -22.74 -9.19 -3.69
C SER A 42 -22.27 -8.58 -5.02
N ASP A 43 -23.05 -8.74 -6.10
CA ASP A 43 -22.74 -8.08 -7.40
C ASP A 43 -22.58 -6.57 -7.24
N ARG A 44 -23.45 -5.93 -6.44
CA ARG A 44 -23.39 -4.51 -6.16
C ARG A 44 -22.10 -4.11 -5.45
N SER A 45 -21.67 -4.92 -4.50
CA SER A 45 -20.42 -4.68 -3.76
C SER A 45 -19.20 -4.95 -4.63
N PHE A 46 -19.27 -5.90 -5.58
CA PHE A 46 -18.20 -6.15 -6.55
C PHE A 46 -17.96 -4.96 -7.48
N GLU A 47 -19.00 -4.22 -7.86
CA GLU A 47 -18.85 -2.97 -8.62
C GLU A 47 -18.02 -1.90 -7.87
N LEU A 48 -17.95 -1.97 -6.54
CA LEU A 48 -17.08 -1.09 -5.76
C LEU A 48 -15.61 -1.44 -5.94
N VAL A 49 -15.26 -2.71 -6.17
CA VAL A 49 -13.89 -3.13 -6.50
C VAL A 49 -13.50 -2.55 -7.87
N LYS A 50 -14.38 -2.67 -8.87
CA LYS A 50 -14.14 -2.05 -10.19
C LYS A 50 -13.96 -0.54 -10.07
N THR A 51 -14.81 0.11 -9.30
CA THR A 51 -14.72 1.57 -9.06
C THR A 51 -13.40 1.93 -8.39
N PHE A 52 -13.00 1.17 -7.37
CA PHE A 52 -11.73 1.34 -6.68
C PHE A 52 -10.53 1.23 -7.63
N LEU A 53 -10.49 0.19 -8.48
CA LEU A 53 -9.43 0.04 -9.49
C LEU A 53 -9.36 1.25 -10.43
N LYS A 54 -10.51 1.73 -10.92
CA LYS A 54 -10.57 2.90 -11.79
C LYS A 54 -10.11 4.17 -11.08
N ASN A 55 -10.43 4.33 -9.80
CA ASN A 55 -10.03 5.49 -9.00
C ASN A 55 -8.52 5.52 -8.78
N LEU A 56 -7.89 4.39 -8.49
CA LEU A 56 -6.43 4.28 -8.37
C LEU A 56 -5.70 4.65 -9.68
N LEU A 57 -6.34 4.41 -10.83
CA LEU A 57 -5.78 4.65 -12.16
C LEU A 57 -6.15 6.01 -12.76
N ARG A 58 -6.94 6.82 -12.04
CA ARG A 58 -7.51 8.07 -12.54
C ARG A 58 -6.44 9.00 -13.09
N ASP A 59 -5.34 9.13 -12.35
CA ASP A 59 -4.28 10.10 -12.63
C ASP A 59 -3.06 9.44 -13.33
N SER A 60 -3.12 8.15 -13.65
CA SER A 60 -2.07 7.41 -14.37
C SER A 60 -2.03 7.75 -15.85
N ASP A 61 -0.85 7.94 -16.43
CA ASP A 61 -0.68 8.17 -17.87
C ASP A 61 -0.57 6.86 -18.66
N ILE A 62 -1.72 6.31 -19.05
CA ILE A 62 -1.84 5.06 -19.83
C ILE A 62 -1.61 5.33 -21.32
N ASP A 63 -2.05 6.49 -21.82
CA ASP A 63 -2.11 6.80 -23.25
C ASP A 63 -0.71 7.00 -23.84
N SER A 64 0.24 7.56 -23.07
CA SER A 64 1.66 7.62 -23.46
C SER A 64 2.37 6.26 -23.34
N GLY A 65 1.77 5.32 -22.60
CA GLY A 65 2.37 4.05 -22.23
C GLY A 65 3.35 4.13 -21.05
N ASP A 66 3.40 5.27 -20.34
CA ASP A 66 4.22 5.41 -19.13
C ASP A 66 3.73 4.48 -18.03
N VAL A 67 2.42 4.42 -17.80
CA VAL A 67 1.81 3.41 -16.92
C VAL A 67 1.19 2.27 -17.73
N ARG A 68 1.58 1.03 -17.44
CA ARG A 68 1.00 -0.19 -18.01
C ARG A 68 0.31 -0.99 -16.91
N VAL A 69 -0.86 -1.56 -17.21
CA VAL A 69 -1.70 -2.21 -16.20
C VAL A 69 -2.05 -3.63 -16.60
N GLY A 70 -1.86 -4.57 -15.68
CA GLY A 70 -2.32 -5.94 -15.78
C GLY A 70 -3.26 -6.29 -14.64
N ILE A 71 -4.25 -7.15 -14.89
CA ILE A 71 -5.19 -7.63 -13.87
C ILE A 71 -5.28 -9.14 -13.93
N ALA A 72 -5.13 -9.78 -12.78
CA ALA A 72 -5.44 -11.19 -12.60
C ALA A 72 -6.29 -11.40 -11.35
N PHE A 73 -7.25 -12.31 -11.45
CA PHE A 73 -7.95 -12.85 -10.30
C PHE A 73 -7.22 -14.09 -9.81
N TYR A 74 -7.08 -14.25 -8.49
CA TYR A 74 -6.52 -15.48 -7.93
C TYR A 74 -7.55 -16.23 -7.09
N ASP A 75 -7.64 -17.51 -7.43
CA ASP A 75 -8.38 -18.55 -6.71
C ASP A 75 -7.45 -19.78 -6.62
N SER A 76 -7.94 -21.01 -6.78
CA SER A 76 -7.03 -22.16 -6.96
C SER A 76 -6.19 -22.09 -8.25
N ASN A 77 -6.72 -21.57 -9.35
CA ASN A 77 -6.06 -21.46 -10.64
C ASN A 77 -6.17 -20.01 -11.17
N PRO A 78 -5.17 -19.15 -10.91
CA PRO A 78 -5.28 -17.73 -11.22
C PRO A 78 -5.65 -17.45 -12.67
N ASN A 79 -6.59 -16.54 -12.86
CA ASN A 79 -7.14 -16.11 -14.14
C ASN A 79 -6.57 -14.74 -14.50
N ILE A 80 -5.65 -14.71 -15.47
CA ILE A 80 -5.17 -13.44 -16.04
C ILE A 80 -6.25 -12.90 -16.97
N LEU A 81 -6.86 -11.77 -16.61
CA LEU A 81 -7.85 -11.12 -17.45
C LEU A 81 -7.17 -10.39 -18.61
N PHE A 82 -6.09 -9.69 -18.28
CA PHE A 82 -5.25 -9.03 -19.26
C PHE A 82 -3.86 -8.72 -18.69
N ASN A 83 -2.88 -8.72 -19.58
CA ASN A 83 -1.48 -8.46 -19.26
C ASN A 83 -1.10 -6.99 -19.51
N LEU A 84 0.06 -6.57 -18.96
CA LEU A 84 0.57 -5.20 -19.03
C LEU A 84 0.49 -4.51 -20.41
N PRO A 85 0.89 -5.16 -21.53
CA PRO A 85 0.90 -4.46 -22.82
C PRO A 85 -0.47 -4.45 -23.52
N GLN A 86 -1.51 -5.07 -22.96
CA GLN A 86 -2.75 -5.34 -23.70
C GLN A 86 -3.56 -4.09 -24.02
N TYR A 87 -3.81 -3.20 -23.05
CA TYR A 87 -4.55 -1.97 -23.26
C TYR A 87 -3.60 -0.78 -23.39
N LYS A 88 -3.73 -0.02 -24.49
CA LYS A 88 -2.85 1.11 -24.83
C LYS A 88 -3.49 2.47 -24.59
N THR A 89 -4.79 2.51 -24.32
CA THR A 89 -5.50 3.73 -24.00
C THR A 89 -6.20 3.60 -22.65
N LYS A 90 -6.32 4.72 -21.93
CA LYS A 90 -7.07 4.78 -20.68
C LYS A 90 -8.52 4.39 -20.91
N VAL A 91 -9.12 4.83 -22.01
CA VAL A 91 -10.53 4.50 -22.35
C VAL A 91 -10.74 3.00 -22.48
N ASP A 92 -9.88 2.30 -23.21
CA ASP A 92 -10.01 0.85 -23.41
C ASP A 92 -9.76 0.08 -22.11
N LEU A 93 -8.76 0.51 -21.32
CA LEU A 93 -8.47 -0.09 -20.01
C LEU A 93 -9.66 0.04 -19.05
N ILE A 94 -10.25 1.22 -18.96
CA ILE A 94 -11.42 1.47 -18.11
C ILE A 94 -12.62 0.64 -18.58
N GLY A 95 -12.86 0.57 -19.89
CA GLY A 95 -13.91 -0.28 -20.46
C GLY A 95 -13.68 -1.77 -20.16
N ALA A 96 -12.43 -2.23 -20.17
CA ALA A 96 -12.08 -3.60 -19.80
C ALA A 96 -12.33 -3.89 -18.32
N ILE A 97 -12.03 -2.94 -17.42
CA ILE A 97 -12.33 -3.06 -15.98
C ILE A 97 -13.85 -3.13 -15.76
N ASP A 98 -14.63 -2.29 -16.45
CA ASP A 98 -16.09 -2.30 -16.34
C ASP A 98 -16.69 -3.63 -16.80
N ALA A 99 -16.12 -4.23 -17.84
CA ALA A 99 -16.54 -5.49 -18.42
C ALA A 99 -16.19 -6.73 -17.58
N ILE A 100 -15.44 -6.60 -16.46
CA ILE A 100 -15.06 -7.74 -15.62
C ILE A 100 -16.32 -8.45 -15.09
N PRO A 101 -16.57 -9.73 -15.44
CA PRO A 101 -17.66 -10.52 -14.90
C PRO A 101 -17.52 -10.77 -13.40
N SER A 102 -18.63 -10.73 -12.66
CA SER A 102 -18.65 -11.07 -11.24
C SER A 102 -18.46 -12.57 -10.96
N SER A 103 -18.40 -13.41 -12.00
CA SER A 103 -18.08 -14.83 -11.92
C SER A 103 -16.61 -15.12 -11.60
N TYR A 104 -15.74 -14.12 -11.59
CA TYR A 104 -14.34 -14.27 -11.14
C TYR A 104 -14.19 -14.28 -9.60
N ARG A 105 -15.28 -14.03 -8.86
CA ARG A 105 -15.33 -14.30 -7.41
C ARG A 105 -15.18 -15.80 -7.16
N SER A 106 -14.55 -16.15 -6.06
CA SER A 106 -14.28 -17.55 -5.70
C SER A 106 -14.21 -17.72 -4.20
N ASP A 107 -14.63 -18.86 -3.67
CA ASP A 107 -14.45 -19.21 -2.25
C ASP A 107 -13.04 -19.78 -1.95
N GLU A 108 -12.25 -20.03 -3.00
CA GLU A 108 -10.87 -20.46 -2.89
C GLU A 108 -9.93 -19.27 -3.11
N ALA A 109 -8.91 -19.15 -2.27
CA ALA A 109 -7.93 -18.07 -2.34
C ALA A 109 -6.52 -18.66 -2.29
N ASN A 110 -5.88 -18.97 -3.43
CA ASN A 110 -4.48 -19.41 -3.43
C ASN A 110 -3.53 -18.24 -3.70
N LEU A 111 -3.21 -17.50 -2.62
CA LEU A 111 -2.34 -16.34 -2.71
C LEU A 111 -0.94 -16.69 -3.23
N ALA A 112 -0.38 -17.84 -2.85
CA ALA A 112 0.94 -18.27 -3.31
C ALA A 112 0.99 -18.39 -4.84
N ARG A 113 -0.05 -18.97 -5.44
CA ARG A 113 -0.17 -19.07 -6.91
C ARG A 113 -0.39 -17.71 -7.56
N GLY A 114 -1.21 -16.84 -6.97
CA GLY A 114 -1.38 -15.46 -7.45
C GLY A 114 -0.05 -14.71 -7.53
N LEU A 115 0.75 -14.75 -6.46
CA LEU A 115 2.08 -14.13 -6.40
C LEU A 115 3.05 -14.73 -7.43
N LYS A 116 3.02 -16.06 -7.61
CA LYS A 116 3.82 -16.74 -8.65
C LYS A 116 3.43 -16.32 -10.05
N VAL A 117 2.13 -16.21 -10.36
CA VAL A 117 1.64 -15.77 -11.67
C VAL A 117 2.05 -14.33 -11.97
N ALA A 118 1.98 -13.43 -10.98
CA ALA A 118 2.47 -12.07 -11.13
C ALA A 118 3.94 -12.05 -11.55
N LYS A 119 4.81 -12.78 -10.83
CA LYS A 119 6.26 -12.82 -11.15
C LYS A 119 6.56 -13.54 -12.48
N GLN A 120 6.05 -14.75 -12.63
CA GLN A 120 6.51 -15.69 -13.67
C GLN A 120 5.86 -15.46 -15.02
N ILE A 121 4.68 -14.82 -15.04
CA ILE A 121 3.92 -14.59 -16.27
C ILE A 121 3.77 -13.09 -16.51
N MET A 122 3.08 -12.38 -15.60
CA MET A 122 2.68 -10.99 -15.86
C MET A 122 3.89 -10.04 -15.94
N LEU A 123 4.86 -10.21 -15.04
CA LEU A 123 6.11 -9.44 -14.96
C LEU A 123 7.30 -10.19 -15.59
N SER A 124 7.04 -11.10 -16.53
CA SER A 124 8.08 -11.82 -17.24
C SER A 124 8.57 -11.04 -18.45
N SER A 125 9.85 -11.19 -18.80
CA SER A 125 10.40 -10.61 -20.03
C SER A 125 9.69 -11.12 -21.29
N SER A 126 9.16 -12.35 -21.26
CA SER A 126 8.34 -12.91 -22.35
C SER A 126 7.00 -12.19 -22.55
N ASN A 127 6.56 -11.41 -21.56
CA ASN A 127 5.31 -10.67 -21.58
C ASN A 127 5.54 -9.16 -21.74
N ASP A 128 6.68 -8.78 -22.33
CA ASP A 128 7.08 -7.37 -22.59
C ASP A 128 7.19 -6.51 -21.31
N GLN A 129 7.65 -7.12 -20.21
CA GLN A 129 8.01 -6.39 -18.99
C GLN A 129 9.20 -5.46 -19.28
N ARG A 130 9.10 -4.20 -18.83
CA ARG A 130 10.09 -3.16 -19.11
C ARG A 130 11.21 -3.19 -18.04
N PRO A 131 12.45 -3.57 -18.38
CA PRO A 131 13.49 -3.80 -17.38
C PRO A 131 13.96 -2.53 -16.65
N ASP A 132 13.71 -1.35 -17.21
CA ASP A 132 14.09 -0.03 -16.70
C ASP A 132 12.93 0.71 -16.00
N VAL A 133 11.80 0.03 -15.79
CA VAL A 133 10.59 0.60 -15.22
C VAL A 133 10.27 -0.10 -13.89
N PRO A 134 9.85 0.64 -12.84
CA PRO A 134 9.47 0.02 -11.59
C PRO A 134 8.23 -0.86 -11.78
N ASN A 135 8.21 -2.00 -11.09
CA ASN A 135 7.03 -2.86 -11.03
C ASN A 135 6.36 -2.70 -9.67
N ALA A 136 5.04 -2.54 -9.65
CA ALA A 136 4.22 -2.57 -8.45
C ALA A 136 3.12 -3.64 -8.57
N VAL A 137 2.82 -4.30 -7.46
CA VAL A 137 1.74 -5.27 -7.35
C VAL A 137 0.83 -4.85 -6.21
N VAL A 138 -0.46 -4.69 -6.50
CA VAL A 138 -1.49 -4.43 -5.49
C VAL A 138 -2.30 -5.70 -5.31
N VAL A 139 -2.20 -6.31 -4.13
CA VAL A 139 -2.99 -7.47 -3.75
C VAL A 139 -4.25 -6.98 -3.05
N ILE A 140 -5.43 -7.35 -3.55
CA ILE A 140 -6.73 -7.02 -2.96
C ILE A 140 -7.40 -8.33 -2.55
N THR A 141 -7.82 -8.45 -1.29
CA THR A 141 -8.45 -9.68 -0.78
C THR A 141 -9.48 -9.39 0.30
N ASP A 142 -10.59 -10.12 0.30
CA ASP A 142 -11.59 -10.15 1.38
C ASP A 142 -11.51 -11.42 2.27
N GLY A 143 -10.48 -12.24 2.04
CA GLY A 143 -10.24 -13.48 2.77
C GLY A 143 -8.77 -13.76 2.98
N THR A 144 -8.49 -14.76 3.82
CA THR A 144 -7.15 -15.34 4.00
C THR A 144 -6.98 -16.56 3.11
N SER A 145 -5.77 -16.78 2.61
CA SER A 145 -5.46 -17.98 1.84
C SER A 145 -5.75 -19.26 2.63
N SER A 146 -6.36 -20.24 1.99
CA SER A 146 -6.60 -21.57 2.55
C SER A 146 -5.41 -22.53 2.39
N PHE A 147 -4.26 -22.01 1.96
CA PHE A 147 -3.08 -22.78 1.53
C PHE A 147 -1.84 -22.57 2.40
N ASP A 148 -0.76 -23.31 2.11
CA ASP A 148 0.47 -23.34 2.92
C ASP A 148 1.14 -21.96 3.06
N SER A 149 1.20 -21.49 4.30
CA SER A 149 1.78 -20.19 4.64
C SER A 149 3.28 -20.06 4.34
N ASN A 150 4.02 -21.16 4.25
CA ASN A 150 5.43 -21.16 3.84
C ASN A 150 5.56 -20.93 2.33
N GLU A 151 4.67 -21.52 1.54
CA GLU A 151 4.64 -21.32 0.09
C GLU A 151 4.29 -19.87 -0.26
N ILE A 152 3.31 -19.29 0.45
CA ILE A 152 2.94 -17.88 0.32
C ILE A 152 4.13 -16.99 0.62
N HIS A 153 4.82 -17.24 1.73
CA HIS A 153 5.99 -16.43 2.12
C HIS A 153 7.12 -16.54 1.10
N SER A 154 7.44 -17.74 0.62
CA SER A 154 8.46 -17.94 -0.41
C SER A 154 8.11 -17.20 -1.70
N ALA A 155 6.86 -17.31 -2.16
CA ALA A 155 6.39 -16.62 -3.37
C ALA A 155 6.44 -15.09 -3.22
N ALA A 156 6.14 -14.57 -2.03
CA ALA A 156 6.24 -13.13 -1.75
C ALA A 156 7.70 -12.64 -1.75
N VAL A 157 8.62 -13.37 -1.10
CA VAL A 157 10.05 -13.05 -1.13
C VAL A 157 10.56 -13.02 -2.57
N ASP A 158 10.14 -14.00 -3.37
CA ASP A 158 10.48 -14.07 -4.78
C ASP A 158 9.95 -12.87 -5.58
N LEU A 159 8.69 -12.48 -5.38
CA LEU A 159 8.10 -11.34 -6.10
C LEU A 159 8.73 -10.01 -5.66
N LYS A 160 9.03 -9.85 -4.36
CA LYS A 160 9.71 -8.67 -3.81
C LYS A 160 11.09 -8.41 -4.39
N SER A 161 11.71 -9.41 -5.02
CA SER A 161 13.00 -9.20 -5.71
C SER A 161 12.87 -8.39 -7.00
N ILE A 162 11.66 -8.21 -7.55
CA ILE A 162 11.42 -7.51 -8.82
C ILE A 162 10.26 -6.51 -8.80
N ALA A 163 9.37 -6.57 -7.80
CA ALA A 163 8.26 -5.64 -7.64
C ALA A 163 8.04 -5.17 -6.20
N TYR A 164 7.46 -3.98 -6.04
CA TYR A 164 6.93 -3.50 -4.78
C TYR A 164 5.52 -4.07 -4.54
N ILE A 165 5.20 -4.54 -3.34
CA ILE A 165 3.91 -5.17 -3.04
C ILE A 165 3.13 -4.34 -2.02
N PHE A 166 1.94 -3.89 -2.42
CA PHE A 166 0.92 -3.29 -1.55
C PHE A 166 -0.20 -4.31 -1.28
N GLY A 167 -0.79 -4.24 -0.10
CA GLY A 167 -1.90 -5.12 0.30
C GLY A 167 -3.13 -4.33 0.71
N VAL A 168 -4.30 -4.67 0.17
CA VAL A 168 -5.61 -4.15 0.56
C VAL A 168 -6.43 -5.32 1.10
N GLY A 169 -6.62 -5.33 2.42
CA GLY A 169 -7.41 -6.34 3.11
C GLY A 169 -8.81 -5.83 3.44
N ILE A 170 -9.83 -6.57 3.05
CA ILE A 170 -11.24 -6.28 3.30
C ILE A 170 -11.75 -7.25 4.36
N GLY A 171 -12.41 -6.73 5.39
CA GLY A 171 -12.89 -7.52 6.52
C GLY A 171 -11.85 -7.74 7.60
N ILE A 172 -12.06 -8.79 8.40
CA ILE A 172 -11.24 -9.11 9.58
C ILE A 172 -10.37 -10.33 9.26
N GLY A 173 -9.12 -10.34 9.73
CA GLY A 173 -8.24 -11.51 9.68
C GLY A 173 -7.23 -11.53 8.54
N THR A 174 -7.32 -10.63 7.58
CA THR A 174 -6.39 -10.52 6.43
C THR A 174 -5.00 -10.04 6.83
N PHE A 175 -4.87 -9.23 7.90
CA PHE A 175 -3.60 -8.60 8.30
C PHE A 175 -2.47 -9.60 8.52
N GLY A 176 -2.71 -10.72 9.22
CA GLY A 176 -1.64 -11.66 9.58
C GLY A 176 -0.95 -12.28 8.38
N GLU A 177 -1.70 -12.58 7.32
CA GLU A 177 -1.15 -13.07 6.05
C GLU A 177 -0.54 -11.94 5.23
N MET A 178 -1.26 -10.82 5.08
CA MET A 178 -0.84 -9.69 4.25
C MET A 178 0.45 -9.05 4.77
N ALA A 179 0.60 -8.90 6.09
CA ALA A 179 1.80 -8.34 6.70
C ALA A 179 3.08 -9.12 6.36
N ARG A 180 2.96 -10.41 6.00
CA ARG A 180 4.11 -11.24 5.61
C ARG A 180 4.46 -11.13 4.13
N ILE A 181 3.53 -10.62 3.30
CA ILE A 181 3.70 -10.58 1.84
C ILE A 181 4.00 -9.19 1.30
N VAL A 182 3.46 -8.14 1.91
CA VAL A 182 3.71 -6.76 1.47
C VAL A 182 5.20 -6.42 1.56
N THR A 183 5.62 -5.41 0.79
CA THR A 183 6.95 -4.83 0.98
C THR A 183 7.02 -4.17 2.34
N GLU A 184 8.15 -4.26 3.03
CA GLU A 184 8.33 -3.61 4.31
C GLU A 184 8.41 -2.08 4.16
N PRO A 185 7.89 -1.30 5.13
CA PRO A 185 7.30 -1.76 6.39
C PRO A 185 5.80 -2.09 6.26
N ALA A 186 5.37 -3.22 6.84
CA ALA A 186 3.99 -3.70 6.69
C ALA A 186 2.90 -2.71 7.17
N ASN A 187 3.17 -1.89 8.19
CA ASN A 187 2.22 -0.89 8.69
C ASN A 187 2.01 0.31 7.74
N VAL A 188 2.83 0.44 6.70
CA VAL A 188 2.71 1.49 5.67
C VAL A 188 2.09 0.93 4.40
N ASN A 189 2.44 -0.30 4.03
CA ASN A 189 2.09 -0.89 2.74
C ASN A 189 0.88 -1.84 2.80
N TYR A 190 0.31 -2.04 3.99
CA TYR A 190 -0.95 -2.73 4.18
C TYR A 190 -2.08 -1.77 4.56
N PHE A 191 -3.19 -1.89 3.85
CA PHE A 191 -4.40 -1.09 3.98
C PHE A 191 -5.56 -2.02 4.37
N GLY A 192 -5.92 -2.00 5.66
CA GLY A 192 -7.03 -2.80 6.18
C GLY A 192 -8.31 -1.98 6.29
N ILE A 193 -9.41 -2.47 5.72
CA ILE A 193 -10.75 -1.90 5.88
C ILE A 193 -11.72 -2.97 6.36
N VAL A 194 -12.68 -2.57 7.19
CA VAL A 194 -13.66 -3.52 7.77
C VAL A 194 -14.75 -3.96 6.80
N ALA A 195 -15.02 -3.18 5.76
CA ALA A 195 -16.11 -3.42 4.83
C ALA A 195 -15.75 -2.88 3.43
N ILE A 196 -16.22 -3.56 2.39
CA ILE A 196 -15.90 -3.24 0.99
C ILE A 196 -16.41 -1.86 0.56
N GLU A 197 -17.46 -1.35 1.20
CA GLU A 197 -17.99 0.00 1.03
C GLU A 197 -16.99 1.10 1.41
N ARG A 198 -15.97 0.75 2.21
CA ARG A 198 -14.92 1.67 2.70
C ARG A 198 -13.65 1.66 1.83
N LEU A 199 -13.66 0.99 0.67
CA LEU A 199 -12.52 1.00 -0.26
C LEU A 199 -12.04 2.41 -0.60
N HIS A 200 -12.98 3.35 -0.73
CA HIS A 200 -12.68 4.76 -1.01
C HIS A 200 -11.76 5.44 0.03
N GLU A 201 -11.70 4.94 1.26
CA GLU A 201 -10.92 5.56 2.34
C GLU A 201 -9.42 5.37 2.16
N VAL A 202 -9.00 4.30 1.48
CA VAL A 202 -7.58 3.97 1.28
C VAL A 202 -7.05 4.47 -0.06
N GLU A 203 -7.94 4.89 -0.98
CA GLU A 203 -7.58 5.35 -2.32
C GLU A 203 -6.52 6.47 -2.32
N PRO A 204 -6.64 7.55 -1.52
CA PRO A 204 -5.70 8.67 -1.62
C PRO A 204 -4.28 8.25 -1.25
N GLN A 205 -4.13 7.57 -0.12
CA GLN A 205 -2.82 7.14 0.40
C GLN A 205 -2.21 6.04 -0.47
N LEU A 206 -3.02 5.07 -0.92
CA LEU A 206 -2.53 4.02 -1.79
C LEU A 206 -2.09 4.57 -3.16
N THR A 207 -2.85 5.50 -3.74
CA THR A 207 -2.48 6.15 -5.02
C THR A 207 -1.16 6.88 -4.89
N GLU A 208 -0.99 7.66 -3.82
CA GLU A 208 0.26 8.38 -3.55
C GLU A 208 1.46 7.42 -3.47
N GLN A 209 1.33 6.32 -2.73
CA GLN A 209 2.40 5.32 -2.60
C GLN A 209 2.70 4.57 -3.90
N ILE A 210 1.68 4.20 -4.68
CA ILE A 210 1.85 3.56 -5.99
C ILE A 210 2.63 4.49 -6.93
N MET A 211 2.25 5.77 -6.98
CA MET A 211 2.89 6.74 -7.86
C MET A 211 4.29 7.16 -7.37
N ALA A 212 4.59 6.99 -6.09
CA ALA A 212 5.91 7.18 -5.51
C ALA A 212 6.85 5.97 -5.70
N CYS A 213 6.40 4.88 -6.34
CA CYS A 213 7.27 3.74 -6.66
C CYS A 213 8.34 4.18 -7.65
N GLU A 214 9.61 4.11 -7.24
CA GLU A 214 10.76 4.44 -8.09
C GLU A 214 11.59 3.19 -8.40
N TYR A 215 12.16 3.16 -9.61
CA TYR A 215 13.08 2.10 -10.01
C TYR A 215 14.46 2.35 -9.39
N THR A 216 14.84 1.57 -8.38
CA THR A 216 16.20 1.61 -7.83
C THR A 216 17.12 0.64 -8.57
N ALA A 217 17.69 1.10 -9.70
CA ALA A 217 18.69 0.35 -10.44
C ALA A 217 19.83 -0.13 -9.52
N GLY A 218 20.04 -1.44 -9.39
CA GLY A 218 21.17 -2.03 -8.66
C GLY A 218 21.04 -2.10 -7.13
N LYS A 219 19.91 -1.69 -6.55
CA LYS A 219 19.53 -1.99 -5.17
C LYS A 219 18.11 -2.54 -5.25
N GLY A 220 17.90 -3.84 -5.05
CA GLY A 220 16.54 -4.42 -5.12
C GLY A 220 15.52 -3.55 -4.39
N ASN A 221 14.36 -3.33 -5.01
CA ASN A 221 13.25 -2.45 -4.63
C ASN A 221 13.41 -1.79 -3.25
N ALA A 222 14.20 -0.72 -3.20
CA ALA A 222 14.39 -0.02 -1.94
C ALA A 222 13.12 0.78 -1.66
N ALA A 223 12.70 0.74 -0.39
CA ALA A 223 11.53 1.39 0.16
C ALA A 223 11.32 2.82 -0.40
N VAL A 224 10.04 3.13 -0.68
CA VAL A 224 9.57 4.50 -0.84
C VAL A 224 10.12 5.32 0.34
N PRO A 225 10.80 6.46 0.10
CA PRO A 225 11.18 7.34 1.19
C PRO A 225 9.90 7.77 1.91
N ILE A 226 9.85 7.54 3.22
CA ILE A 226 8.84 8.10 4.10
C ILE A 226 8.95 9.61 3.92
N PHE A 227 8.06 10.21 3.12
CA PHE A 227 7.82 11.64 3.26
C PHE A 227 7.38 11.86 4.70
N ASP A 228 8.10 12.72 5.42
CA ASP A 228 7.87 13.10 6.81
C ASP A 228 6.41 13.55 7.03
N ILE A 229 5.51 12.60 7.30
CA ILE A 229 4.15 12.86 7.76
C ILE A 229 4.14 13.27 9.25
N LEU A 230 5.28 13.18 9.94
CA LEU A 230 5.40 13.52 11.36
C LEU A 230 5.91 14.93 11.68
N ASP A 231 6.36 15.73 10.72
CA ASP A 231 6.88 17.08 11.02
C ASP A 231 5.86 18.22 10.82
N ARG A 232 4.60 17.88 10.54
CA ARG A 232 3.50 18.87 10.40
C ARG A 232 2.75 19.20 11.69
N SER A 233 3.20 18.71 12.86
CA SER A 233 2.54 19.01 14.15
C SER A 233 3.39 19.78 15.16
N SER A 234 4.58 20.30 14.82
CA SER A 234 5.44 20.99 15.81
C SER A 234 6.13 22.27 15.34
N SER A 235 5.55 23.01 14.40
CA SER A 235 6.01 24.37 14.09
C SER A 235 4.86 25.38 14.12
N ASP A 236 4.11 25.40 15.23
CA ASP A 236 3.28 26.54 15.58
C ASP A 236 3.29 26.77 17.10
N SER A 237 4.34 27.42 17.58
CA SER A 237 4.25 28.34 18.72
C SER A 237 5.41 29.33 18.64
N GLY A 238 5.10 30.49 18.07
CA GLY A 238 5.95 31.66 18.08
C GLY A 238 6.39 32.04 19.49
N SER A 239 7.64 32.43 19.55
CA SER A 239 8.36 33.01 20.66
C SER A 239 7.74 34.33 21.14
N SER A 240 7.50 34.44 22.44
CA SER A 240 7.39 35.72 23.14
C SER A 240 8.51 35.85 24.16
N SER A 241 9.37 36.82 23.93
CA SER A 241 10.45 37.29 24.80
C SER A 241 9.93 37.85 26.14
N GLY A 242 10.61 37.54 27.24
CA GLY A 242 10.40 38.17 28.54
C GLY A 242 11.56 37.92 29.50
N SER A 243 12.43 38.92 29.65
CA SER A 243 13.54 39.01 30.59
C SER A 243 13.07 39.12 32.05
N GLY A 244 13.75 38.43 32.98
CA GLY A 244 13.55 38.64 34.42
C GLY A 244 14.52 37.82 35.29
N SER A 245 15.47 38.50 35.91
CA SER A 245 16.41 38.03 36.93
C SER A 245 15.74 37.69 38.27
N GLY A 246 16.22 36.69 38.99
CA GLY A 246 15.89 36.48 40.41
C GLY A 246 16.32 35.12 40.96
N SER A 247 17.29 35.14 41.87
CA SER A 247 17.72 34.07 42.77
C SER A 247 16.62 33.64 43.75
N ASP A 248 16.49 32.34 44.03
CA ASP A 248 16.60 31.78 45.39
C ASP A 248 16.28 30.27 45.47
N SER A 249 16.86 29.69 46.53
CA SER A 249 16.89 28.33 47.04
C SER A 249 15.56 27.55 47.14
N GLY A 250 15.65 26.21 47.09
CA GLY A 250 14.65 25.33 47.70
C GLY A 250 14.65 23.89 47.20
N SER A 251 15.36 23.00 47.90
CA SER A 251 15.23 21.54 47.78
C SER A 251 13.82 21.08 48.14
N ILE A 252 13.27 20.07 47.44
CA ILE A 252 12.39 19.02 48.00
C ILE A 252 12.38 17.81 47.04
N SER A 253 12.51 16.64 47.65
CA SER A 253 12.48 15.28 47.13
C SER A 253 11.12 14.84 46.57
N GLY A 254 11.13 13.91 45.61
CA GLY A 254 9.94 13.14 45.24
C GLY A 254 10.19 12.13 44.13
N SER A 255 10.73 10.97 44.47
CA SER A 255 10.80 9.79 43.59
C SER A 255 9.45 9.09 43.53
N ILE A 256 8.96 8.75 42.33
CA ILE A 256 7.97 7.68 42.15
C ILE A 256 8.44 6.80 41.01
N SER A 257 8.97 5.62 41.38
CA SER A 257 9.07 4.46 40.49
C SER A 257 7.77 3.66 40.58
N GLY A 258 7.31 3.16 39.45
CA GLY A 258 6.14 2.28 39.36
C GLY A 258 6.46 1.11 38.44
N SER A 259 7.02 0.05 39.02
CA SER A 259 7.15 -1.27 38.39
C SER A 259 5.86 -2.05 38.63
N ILE A 260 5.27 -2.63 37.60
CA ILE A 260 4.24 -3.68 37.75
C ILE A 260 4.79 -4.97 37.14
N SER A 261 5.16 -5.88 38.04
CA SER A 261 5.39 -7.30 37.79
C SER A 261 4.07 -8.02 37.51
N GLY A 262 4.03 -8.86 36.48
CA GLY A 262 2.97 -9.83 36.24
C GLY A 262 3.56 -11.21 36.02
N SER A 263 3.51 -12.04 37.06
CA SER A 263 3.96 -13.44 37.07
C SER A 263 2.90 -14.32 36.42
N ILE A 264 3.28 -15.14 35.41
CA ILE A 264 2.47 -16.27 34.94
C ILE A 264 3.09 -17.56 35.48
N SER A 265 2.31 -18.27 36.29
CA SER A 265 2.63 -19.59 36.84
C SER A 265 2.42 -20.68 35.80
N ILE A 266 3.43 -21.53 35.60
CA ILE A 266 3.29 -22.79 34.86
C ILE A 266 3.24 -23.92 35.90
N SER A 267 2.07 -24.50 36.11
CA SER A 267 1.89 -25.76 36.84
C SER A 267 1.96 -26.93 35.86
N GLY A 268 2.96 -27.79 36.02
CA GLY A 268 3.05 -29.06 35.30
C GLY A 268 2.10 -30.12 35.88
N SER A 269 1.75 -31.10 35.06
CA SER A 269 1.20 -32.38 35.50
C SER A 269 1.79 -33.48 34.63
N ILE A 270 2.54 -34.36 35.29
CA ILE A 270 3.11 -35.60 34.76
C ILE A 270 2.02 -36.67 34.89
N SER A 271 1.77 -37.43 33.82
CA SER A 271 1.12 -38.74 33.91
C SER A 271 1.99 -39.76 33.19
N GLY A 272 2.64 -40.62 33.96
CA GLY A 272 3.22 -41.86 33.47
C GLY A 272 2.14 -42.93 33.33
N SER A 273 2.35 -43.85 32.39
CA SER A 273 1.69 -45.16 32.39
C SER A 273 2.66 -46.19 31.83
N SER A 274 3.00 -47.14 32.69
CA SER A 274 3.72 -48.37 32.40
C SER A 274 2.87 -49.32 31.57
N ASN A 275 3.44 -49.89 30.51
CA ASN A 275 3.61 -51.34 30.30
C ASN A 275 4.42 -51.59 29.03
#